data_AF-Q663D3-F1
#
_entry.id   AF-Q663D3-F1
#
_cell.length_a   1.000
_cell.length_b   1.000
_cell.length_c   1.000
_cell.angle_alpha   90.00
_cell.angle_beta   90.00
_cell.angle_gamma   90.00
#
_symmetry.space_group_name_H-M   'P 1'
#
loop_
_entity.id
_entity.type
_entity.pdbx_description
1 polymer ?
#
loop_
_entity_poly.entity_id
_entity_poly.type
_entity_poly.pdbx_seq_one_letter_code
_entity_poly.pdbx_strand_id
1 'polypeptide(L)'
;MGTRIENPNRRGACFIAENILKRLDKDAVRRCGSYDRLYAVFLKENIYEFADTLESKEREKFLFVAREIHCLDEVPSINEVMKKISLEQF
;
A
#
# COMPACT_ATOMS: atom_id res chain seq x y z
N MET A 1 -38.74 -1.61 7.26
CA MET A 1 -37.32 -1.21 7.40
C MET A 1 -36.47 -2.38 6.91
N GLY A 2 -35.93 -2.29 5.70
CA GLY A 2 -35.13 -3.36 5.12
C GLY A 2 -33.73 -3.35 5.74
N THR A 3 -33.40 -4.38 6.50
CA THR A 3 -32.02 -4.66 6.89
C THR A 3 -31.22 -4.98 5.64
N ARG A 4 -30.51 -3.97 5.15
CA ARG A 4 -29.53 -4.08 4.07
C ARG A 4 -28.44 -5.03 4.59
N ILE A 5 -28.45 -6.28 4.16
CA ILE A 5 -27.39 -7.23 4.45
C ILE A 5 -26.13 -6.67 3.76
N GLU A 6 -25.30 -5.96 4.53
CA GLU A 6 -23.93 -5.64 4.12
C GLU A 6 -23.27 -6.95 3.75
N ASN A 7 -22.85 -7.05 2.50
CA ASN A 7 -22.30 -8.26 1.90
C ASN A 7 -21.20 -8.85 2.84
N PRO A 8 -21.45 -9.98 3.53
CA PRO A 8 -20.55 -10.48 4.58
C PRO A 8 -19.14 -10.80 4.06
N ASN A 9 -19.02 -11.10 2.77
CA ASN A 9 -17.75 -11.28 2.07
C ASN A 9 -16.88 -10.00 1.99
N ARG A 10 -17.46 -8.79 2.11
CA ARG A 10 -16.66 -7.55 2.13
C ARG A 10 -15.86 -7.41 3.43
N ARG A 11 -16.44 -7.73 4.59
CA ARG A 11 -15.71 -7.65 5.87
C ARG A 11 -14.54 -8.63 5.92
N GLY A 12 -14.72 -9.85 5.41
CA GLY A 12 -13.64 -10.83 5.29
C GLY A 12 -12.54 -10.39 4.33
N ALA A 13 -12.90 -9.90 3.14
CA ALA A 13 -11.94 -9.40 2.16
C ALA A 13 -11.17 -8.16 2.64
N CYS A 14 -11.84 -7.22 3.31
CA CYS A 14 -11.19 -6.06 3.93
C CYS A 14 -10.22 -6.48 5.05
N PHE A 15 -10.60 -7.45 5.89
CA PHE A 15 -9.73 -7.96 6.95
C PHE A 15 -8.48 -8.68 6.41
N ILE A 16 -8.63 -9.40 5.29
CA ILE A 16 -7.50 -10.02 4.59
C ILE A 16 -6.58 -8.93 4.00
N ALA A 17 -7.16 -7.94 3.32
CA ALA A 17 -6.40 -6.81 2.76
C ALA A 17 -5.64 -6.02 3.84
N GLU A 18 -6.28 -5.71 4.98
CA GLU A 18 -5.62 -5.02 6.10
C GLU A 18 -4.45 -5.82 6.68
N ASN A 19 -4.59 -7.13 6.85
CA ASN A 19 -3.50 -7.96 7.36
C ASN A 19 -2.34 -8.06 6.37
N ILE A 20 -2.63 -8.09 5.07
CA ILE A 20 -1.60 -8.03 4.03
C ILE A 20 -0.90 -6.67 4.06
N LEU A 21 -1.64 -5.57 4.12
CA LEU A 21 -1.07 -4.22 4.21
C LEU A 21 -0.17 -4.07 5.43
N LYS A 22 -0.57 -4.56 6.61
CA LYS A 22 0.28 -4.60 7.81
C LYS A 22 1.57 -5.40 7.63
N ARG A 23 1.57 -6.44 6.79
CA ARG A 23 2.78 -7.21 6.48
C ARG A 23 3.69 -6.44 5.52
N LEU A 24 3.12 -5.82 4.48
CA LEU A 24 3.87 -5.00 3.52
C LEU A 24 4.48 -3.77 4.18
N ASP A 25 3.75 -3.18 5.13
CA ASP A 25 4.20 -2.09 6.01
C ASP A 25 5.44 -2.49 6.81
N LYS A 26 5.37 -3.61 7.54
CA LYS A 26 6.54 -4.15 8.27
C LYS A 26 7.74 -4.43 7.36
N ASP A 27 7.49 -4.92 6.15
CA ASP A 27 8.58 -5.18 5.19
C ASP A 27 9.21 -3.89 4.68
N ALA A 28 8.39 -2.87 4.36
CA ALA A 28 8.86 -1.55 3.97
C ALA A 28 9.72 -0.94 5.07
N VAL A 29 9.23 -0.88 6.32
CA VAL A 29 9.98 -0.39 7.49
C VAL A 29 11.34 -1.09 7.63
N ARG A 30 11.38 -2.41 7.43
CA ARG A 30 12.62 -3.18 7.51
C ARG A 30 13.64 -2.78 6.43
N ARG A 31 13.17 -2.46 5.21
CA ARG A 31 14.04 -2.06 4.08
C ARG A 31 14.54 -0.63 4.19
N CYS A 32 13.71 0.30 4.67
CA CYS A 32 14.05 1.73 4.72
C CYS A 32 14.63 2.21 6.05
N GLY A 33 14.43 1.50 7.16
CA GLY A 33 14.81 1.99 8.49
C GLY A 33 14.06 3.28 8.85
N SER A 34 14.75 4.27 9.45
CA SER A 34 14.20 5.56 9.92
C SER A 34 13.89 6.58 8.82
N TYR A 35 14.00 6.23 7.55
CA TYR A 35 13.82 7.16 6.44
C TYR A 35 12.37 7.16 5.95
N ASP A 36 11.55 8.05 6.50
CA ASP A 36 10.12 8.21 6.18
C ASP A 36 9.84 8.36 4.67
N ARG A 37 10.76 9.01 3.94
CA ARG A 37 10.60 9.23 2.49
C ARG A 37 10.85 7.97 1.68
N LEU A 38 11.78 7.12 2.09
CA LEU A 38 12.02 5.83 1.42
C LEU A 38 10.94 4.81 1.80
N TYR A 39 10.45 4.87 3.03
CA TYR A 39 9.35 4.05 3.52
C TYR A 39 8.12 4.12 2.61
N ALA A 40 7.64 5.33 2.30
CA ALA A 40 6.45 5.50 1.48
C ALA A 40 6.62 4.86 0.08
N VAL A 41 7.82 4.96 -0.49
CA VAL A 41 8.11 4.42 -1.81
C VAL A 41 8.17 2.89 -1.79
N PHE A 42 8.90 2.30 -0.85
CA PHE A 42 8.96 0.84 -0.73
C PHE A 42 7.61 0.23 -0.37
N LEU A 43 6.81 0.91 0.46
CA LEU A 43 5.45 0.47 0.76
C LEU A 43 4.59 0.45 -0.50
N LYS A 44 4.64 1.51 -1.32
CA LYS A 44 3.95 1.57 -2.60
C LYS A 44 4.37 0.44 -3.53
N GLU A 45 5.67 0.22 -3.69
CA GLU A 45 6.19 -0.88 -4.52
C GLU A 45 5.72 -2.24 -4.02
N ASN A 46 5.83 -2.52 -2.72
CA ASN A 46 5.38 -3.76 -2.10
C ASN A 46 3.87 -4.01 -2.32
N ILE A 47 3.05 -2.95 -2.29
CA ILE A 47 1.61 -3.03 -2.58
C ILE A 47 1.35 -3.37 -4.04
N TYR A 48 2.04 -2.73 -4.98
CA TYR A 48 1.87 -3.02 -6.41
C TYR A 48 2.41 -4.42 -6.76
N GLU A 49 3.54 -4.84 -6.19
CA GLU A 49 4.11 -6.18 -6.37
C GLU A 49 3.12 -7.25 -5.89
N PHE A 50 2.53 -7.08 -4.71
CA PHE A 50 1.48 -7.99 -4.24
C PHE A 50 0.25 -7.96 -5.14
N ALA A 51 -0.20 -6.77 -5.54
CA ALA A 51 -1.37 -6.61 -6.40
C ALA A 51 -1.21 -7.31 -7.76
N ASP A 52 0.00 -7.35 -8.30
CA ASP A 52 0.31 -8.04 -9.57
C ASP A 52 0.32 -9.58 -9.44
N THR A 53 0.40 -10.12 -8.22
CA THR A 53 0.22 -11.56 -7.97
C THR A 53 -1.25 -12.00 -7.96
N LEU A 54 -2.20 -11.05 -7.91
CA LEU A 54 -3.64 -11.31 -7.83
C LEU A 54 -4.29 -11.37 -9.21
N GLU A 55 -5.43 -12.07 -9.31
CA GLU A 55 -6.28 -11.99 -10.49
C GLU A 55 -6.84 -10.58 -10.71
N SER A 56 -7.11 -10.18 -11.95
CA SER A 56 -7.49 -8.80 -12.32
C SER A 56 -8.62 -8.20 -11.47
N LYS A 57 -9.65 -9.02 -11.13
CA LYS A 57 -10.79 -8.58 -10.30
C LYS A 57 -10.44 -8.39 -8.82
N GLU A 58 -9.46 -9.12 -8.31
CA GLU A 58 -9.00 -9.03 -6.92
C GLU A 58 -7.95 -7.93 -6.77
N ARG A 59 -7.08 -7.79 -7.78
CA ARG A 59 -6.13 -6.69 -7.93
C ARG A 59 -6.80 -5.33 -7.81
N GLU A 60 -7.88 -5.08 -8.56
CA GLU A 60 -8.61 -3.81 -8.51
C GLU A 60 -9.21 -3.53 -7.12
N LYS A 61 -9.78 -4.57 -6.47
CA LYS A 61 -10.35 -4.44 -5.12
C LYS A 61 -9.26 -4.16 -4.08
N PHE A 62 -8.13 -4.84 -4.18
CA PHE A 62 -7.00 -4.66 -3.28
C PHE A 62 -6.40 -3.25 -3.42
N LEU A 63 -6.15 -2.80 -4.64
CA LEU A 63 -5.63 -1.45 -4.90
C LEU A 63 -6.60 -0.36 -4.46
N PHE A 64 -7.91 -0.57 -4.61
CA PHE A 64 -8.92 0.36 -4.09
C PHE A 64 -8.80 0.52 -2.57
N VAL A 65 -8.74 -0.60 -1.83
CA VAL A 65 -8.57 -0.56 -0.36
C VAL A 65 -7.23 0.04 0.04
N ALA A 66 -6.14 -0.30 -0.66
CA ALA A 66 -4.81 0.22 -0.37
C ALA A 66 -4.71 1.74 -0.60
N ARG A 67 -5.39 2.28 -1.62
CA ARG A 67 -5.47 3.72 -1.88
C ARG A 67 -6.22 4.47 -0.78
N GLU A 68 -7.34 3.94 -0.33
CA GLU A 68 -8.13 4.55 0.76
C GLU A 68 -7.34 4.62 2.08
N ILE A 69 -6.43 3.67 2.33
CA ILE A 69 -5.66 3.61 3.57
C ILE A 69 -4.35 4.42 3.49
N HIS A 70 -3.64 4.38 2.36
CA HIS A 70 -2.26 4.89 2.25
C HIS A 70 -2.06 6.04 1.24
N CYS A 71 -3.10 6.58 0.60
CA CYS A 71 -3.00 7.68 -0.37
C CYS A 71 -1.86 7.49 -1.41
N LEU A 72 -1.80 6.32 -2.05
CA LEU A 72 -0.69 5.88 -2.91
C LEU A 72 -0.37 6.80 -4.11
N ASP A 73 -1.31 7.66 -4.50
CA ASP A 73 -1.17 8.57 -5.63
C ASP A 73 -0.24 9.76 -5.33
N GLU A 74 -0.03 10.11 -4.06
CA GLU A 74 0.85 11.21 -3.65
C GLU A 74 2.31 10.78 -3.42
N VAL A 75 2.59 9.48 -3.48
CA VAL A 75 3.92 8.93 -3.21
C VAL A 75 4.83 9.11 -4.43
N PRO A 76 5.93 9.89 -4.32
CA PRO A 76 6.90 10.10 -5.40
C PRO A 76 7.64 8.81 -5.77
N SER A 77 8.27 8.79 -6.94
CA SER A 77 9.10 7.66 -7.38
C SER A 77 10.41 7.55 -6.57
N ILE A 78 11.04 6.36 -6.56
CA ILE A 78 12.37 6.16 -5.95
C ILE A 78 13.36 7.21 -6.44
N ASN A 79 13.38 7.45 -7.75
CA ASN A 79 14.33 8.39 -8.37
C ASN A 79 14.16 9.82 -7.86
N GLU A 80 12.91 10.26 -7.64
CA GLU A 80 12.62 11.59 -7.09
C GLU A 80 13.02 11.70 -5.62
N VAL A 81 12.77 10.65 -4.82
CA VAL A 81 13.18 10.62 -3.41
C VAL A 81 14.68 10.59 -3.28
N MET A 82 15.37 9.74 -4.05
CA MET A 82 16.83 9.67 -4.07
C MET A 82 17.44 11.01 -4.49
N LYS A 83 16.89 11.67 -5.51
CA LYS A 83 17.33 13.01 -5.91
C LYS A 83 17.16 14.04 -4.79
N LYS A 84 16.04 14.02 -4.06
CA LYS A 84 15.82 14.92 -2.91
C LYS A 84 16.81 14.64 -1.76
N ILE A 85 17.06 13.37 -1.43
CA ILE A 85 18.03 12.99 -0.40
C ILE A 85 19.44 13.45 -0.81
N SER A 86 19.82 13.24 -2.06
CA SER A 86 21.12 13.70 -2.57
C SER A 86 21.27 15.21 -2.55
N LEU A 87 20.19 15.98 -2.76
CA LEU A 87 20.22 17.44 -2.70
C LEU A 87 20.26 18.01 -1.28
N GLU A 88 19.76 17.28 -0.27
CA GLU A 88 19.77 17.71 1.14
C GLU A 88 21.08 17.38 1.88
N GLN A 89 21.94 16.53 1.29
CA GLN A 89 23.25 16.19 1.87
C GLN A 89 24.38 17.15 1.44
N PHE A 90 24.09 18.14 0.59
CA PHE A 90 25.00 19.22 0.16
C PHE A 90 24.49 20.57 0.66
#